data_AF-A0A256Z691-F1
#
_entry.id   AF-A0A256Z691-F1
#
_cell.length_a   1.000
_cell.length_b   1.000
_cell.length_c   1.000
_cell.angle_alpha   90.00
_cell.angle_beta   90.00
_cell.angle_gamma   90.00
#
_symmetry.space_group_name_H-M   'P 1'
#
loop_
_entity.id
_entity.type
_entity.pdbx_description
1 polymer ?
#
loop_
_entity_poly.entity_id
_entity_poly.type
_entity_poly.pdbx_seq_one_letter_code
_entity_poly.pdbx_strand_id
1 'polypeptide(L)'
;MTRDGVVHAAQSLSVNETFPAISLRLLASSVENVMVLDENGTVLDYDLDGANMTVYSLGATQVRLEYDTASLTAKLPEGSTILYISDVPDLIETENGKIVLSLFPGPWEISYALPIVPPAALQRGNGLC
;
A
#
# COMPACT_ATOMS: atom_id res chain seq x y z
N MET A 1 -25.89 12.53 -11.41
CA MET A 1 -24.78 12.19 -12.32
C MET A 1 -23.59 11.96 -11.42
N THR A 2 -23.37 10.74 -10.96
CA THR A 2 -22.17 10.43 -10.19
C THR A 2 -20.99 10.54 -11.14
N ARG A 3 -20.04 11.38 -10.79
CA ARG A 3 -18.80 11.58 -11.55
C ARG A 3 -17.90 10.42 -11.17
N ASP A 4 -18.29 9.21 -11.55
CA ASP A 4 -17.56 7.98 -11.24
C ASP A 4 -16.30 7.99 -12.12
N GLY A 5 -15.31 8.74 -11.67
CA GLY A 5 -14.01 8.79 -12.30
C GLY A 5 -13.10 7.78 -11.65
N VAL A 6 -12.19 7.23 -12.45
CA VAL A 6 -11.23 6.22 -12.03
C VAL A 6 -10.00 6.92 -11.45
N VAL A 7 -9.45 6.35 -10.39
CA VAL A 7 -8.12 6.67 -9.88
C VAL A 7 -7.15 5.64 -10.43
N HIS A 8 -6.11 6.12 -11.10
CA HIS A 8 -4.95 5.31 -11.44
C HIS A 8 -3.90 5.54 -10.36
N ALA A 9 -3.70 4.57 -9.49
CA ALA A 9 -2.86 4.70 -8.31
C ALA A 9 -1.52 3.99 -8.50
N ALA A 10 -0.43 4.70 -8.24
CA ALA A 10 0.89 4.14 -8.05
C ALA A 10 1.28 4.25 -6.56
N GLN A 11 1.53 3.12 -5.91
CA GLN A 11 2.04 3.04 -4.55
C GLN A 11 3.51 2.63 -4.58
N SER A 12 4.40 3.41 -3.98
CA SER A 12 5.80 3.01 -3.83
C SER A 12 6.13 2.80 -2.35
N LEU A 13 6.64 1.61 -2.03
CA LEU A 13 7.03 1.21 -0.68
C LEU A 13 8.52 0.90 -0.62
N SER A 14 9.21 1.46 0.37
CA SER A 14 10.52 0.96 0.77
C SER A 14 10.33 -0.32 1.60
N VAL A 15 11.01 -1.38 1.19
CA VAL A 15 10.87 -2.71 1.79
C VAL A 15 12.25 -3.20 2.24
N ASN A 16 12.28 -4.25 3.05
CA ASN A 16 13.54 -4.78 3.56
C ASN A 16 13.95 -6.02 2.75
N GLU A 17 15.11 -5.92 2.09
CA GLU A 17 15.73 -6.95 1.25
C GLU A 17 16.02 -8.28 1.96
N THR A 18 16.06 -8.31 3.30
CA THR A 18 16.28 -9.58 4.03
C THR A 18 15.04 -10.47 4.08
N PHE A 19 13.88 -9.97 3.64
CA PHE A 19 12.63 -10.71 3.62
C PHE A 19 12.25 -11.09 2.18
N PRO A 20 11.91 -12.37 1.91
CA PRO A 20 11.59 -12.83 0.55
C PRO A 20 10.20 -12.43 0.09
N ALA A 21 9.33 -12.01 1.01
CA ALA A 21 7.97 -11.57 0.73
C ALA A 21 7.52 -10.53 1.76
N ILE A 22 6.58 -9.70 1.33
CA ILE A 22 5.90 -8.72 2.17
C ILE A 22 4.39 -8.91 2.05
N SER A 23 3.67 -8.65 3.13
CA SER A 23 2.21 -8.56 3.09
C SER A 23 1.79 -7.14 3.42
N LEU A 24 0.96 -6.57 2.56
CA LEU A 24 0.45 -5.22 2.69
C LEU A 24 -1.04 -5.18 2.36
N ARG A 25 -1.71 -4.12 2.79
CA ARG A 25 -3.07 -3.83 2.37
C ARG A 25 -3.04 -2.72 1.33
N LEU A 26 -3.73 -2.90 0.22
CA LEU A 26 -3.92 -1.87 -0.80
C LEU A 26 -4.71 -0.70 -0.22
N LEU A 27 -4.48 0.51 -0.74
CA LEU A 27 -5.17 1.71 -0.25
C LEU A 27 -6.66 1.72 -0.58
N ALA A 28 -7.10 0.89 -1.53
CA ALA A 28 -8.48 0.72 -1.96
C ALA A 28 -8.94 -0.74 -1.78
N SER A 29 -10.23 -0.94 -1.53
CA SER A 29 -10.83 -2.26 -1.29
C SER A 29 -11.17 -3.06 -2.55
N SER A 30 -11.21 -2.39 -3.70
CA SER A 30 -11.51 -2.98 -5.01
C SER A 30 -10.56 -2.36 -6.03
N VAL A 31 -9.81 -3.20 -6.73
CA VAL A 31 -8.78 -2.78 -7.66
C VAL A 31 -8.83 -3.62 -8.94
N GLU A 32 -8.40 -3.03 -10.05
CA GLU A 32 -8.28 -3.66 -11.36
C GLU A 32 -6.89 -3.35 -11.95
N ASN A 33 -6.48 -4.08 -12.98
CA ASN A 33 -5.23 -3.84 -13.72
C ASN A 33 -3.98 -3.75 -12.82
N VAL A 34 -3.91 -4.62 -11.80
CA VAL A 34 -2.83 -4.63 -10.82
C VAL A 34 -1.52 -5.08 -11.45
N MET A 35 -0.47 -4.31 -11.24
CA MET A 35 0.92 -4.64 -11.61
C MET A 35 1.84 -4.33 -10.43
N VAL A 36 2.79 -5.22 -10.17
CA VAL A 36 3.77 -5.05 -9.09
C VAL A 36 5.17 -5.12 -9.71
N LEU A 37 6.00 -4.13 -9.40
CA LEU A 37 7.34 -3.96 -9.93
C LEU A 37 8.37 -3.82 -8.79
N ASP A 38 9.61 -4.26 -9.02
CA ASP A 38 10.76 -3.96 -8.18
C ASP A 38 11.44 -2.61 -8.55
N GLU A 39 12.53 -2.26 -7.88
CA GLU A 39 13.34 -1.05 -8.18
C GLU A 39 13.93 -1.02 -9.61
N ASN A 40 14.03 -2.17 -10.28
CA ASN A 40 14.57 -2.28 -11.64
C ASN A 40 13.46 -2.29 -12.70
N GLY A 41 12.19 -2.24 -12.30
CA GLY A 41 11.03 -2.36 -13.19
C GLY A 41 10.73 -3.81 -13.60
N THR A 42 11.25 -4.80 -12.88
CA THR A 42 10.92 -6.22 -13.08
C THR A 42 9.55 -6.51 -12.47
N VAL A 43 8.69 -7.21 -13.20
CA VAL A 43 7.39 -7.66 -12.67
C VAL A 43 7.61 -8.71 -11.58
N LEU A 44 6.98 -8.49 -10.43
CA LEU A 44 7.01 -9.39 -9.27
C LEU A 44 5.72 -10.21 -9.18
N ASP A 45 5.85 -11.45 -8.70
CA ASP A 45 4.72 -12.30 -8.39
C ASP A 45 4.01 -11.82 -7.12
N TYR A 46 2.68 -11.98 -7.10
CA TYR A 46 1.86 -11.64 -5.95
C TYR A 46 0.62 -12.53 -5.82
N ASP A 47 0.15 -12.67 -4.58
CA ASP A 47 -1.17 -13.19 -4.26
C ASP A 47 -2.07 -12.05 -3.76
N LEU A 48 -3.32 -12.01 -4.24
CA LEU A 48 -4.31 -11.01 -3.83
C LEU A 48 -5.56 -11.69 -3.26
N ASP A 49 -5.87 -11.39 -2.00
CA ASP A 49 -7.09 -11.79 -1.31
C ASP A 49 -7.86 -10.54 -0.87
N GLY A 50 -8.82 -10.13 -1.70
CA GLY A 50 -9.53 -8.86 -1.55
C GLY A 50 -8.58 -7.66 -1.66
N ALA A 51 -8.35 -6.97 -0.54
CA ALA A 51 -7.42 -5.83 -0.46
C ALA A 51 -6.07 -6.20 0.16
N ASN A 52 -5.91 -7.43 0.65
CA ASN A 52 -4.66 -7.88 1.24
C ASN A 52 -3.81 -8.53 0.13
N MET A 53 -2.62 -8.01 -0.08
CA MET A 53 -1.68 -8.51 -1.08
C MET A 53 -0.44 -9.07 -0.39
N THR A 54 0.03 -10.21 -0.86
CA THR A 54 1.38 -10.72 -0.56
C THR A 54 2.22 -10.60 -1.82
N VAL A 55 3.31 -9.83 -1.76
CA VAL A 55 4.26 -9.66 -2.86
C VAL A 55 5.51 -10.49 -2.57
N TYR A 56 5.92 -11.31 -3.52
CA TYR A 56 7.15 -12.09 -3.44
C TYR A 56 8.33 -11.25 -3.95
N SER A 57 8.86 -10.39 -3.09
CA SER A 57 9.93 -9.44 -3.42
C SER A 57 11.30 -10.10 -3.65
N LEU A 58 11.53 -11.30 -3.11
CA LEU A 58 12.78 -12.06 -3.24
C LEU A 58 14.06 -11.25 -2.97
N GLY A 59 13.96 -10.26 -2.06
CA GLY A 59 15.07 -9.39 -1.70
C GLY A 59 15.14 -8.03 -2.41
N ALA A 60 14.09 -7.62 -3.11
CA ALA A 60 13.95 -6.24 -3.61
C ALA A 60 14.03 -5.22 -2.47
N THR A 61 14.53 -4.01 -2.78
CA THR A 61 14.62 -2.89 -1.84
C THR A 61 13.43 -1.92 -1.97
N GLN A 62 12.74 -1.97 -3.12
CA GLN A 62 11.53 -1.22 -3.37
C GLN A 62 10.47 -2.11 -4.02
N VAL A 63 9.22 -1.86 -3.67
CA VAL A 63 8.07 -2.41 -4.39
C VAL A 63 7.19 -1.26 -4.87
N ARG A 64 6.89 -1.23 -6.16
CA ARG A 64 5.94 -0.30 -6.78
C ARG A 64 4.71 -1.06 -7.26
N LEU A 65 3.54 -0.67 -6.78
CA LEU A 65 2.25 -1.22 -7.20
C LEU A 65 1.54 -0.20 -8.06
N GLU A 66 1.00 -0.62 -9.19
CA GLU A 66 0.16 0.18 -10.07
C GLU A 66 -1.18 -0.53 -10.24
N TYR A 67 -2.28 0.20 -10.10
CA TYR A 67 -3.63 -0.36 -10.25
C TYR A 67 -4.66 0.73 -10.49
N ASP A 68 -5.81 0.32 -11.03
CA ASP A 68 -6.97 1.17 -11.19
C ASP A 68 -8.00 0.90 -10.08
N THR A 69 -8.68 1.94 -9.62
CA THR A 69 -9.78 1.80 -8.66
C THR A 69 -10.84 2.87 -8.86
N ALA A 70 -12.11 2.51 -8.64
CA ALA A 70 -13.20 3.48 -8.51
C ALA A 70 -13.26 4.11 -7.11
N SER A 71 -12.44 3.65 -6.16
CA SER A 71 -12.39 4.22 -4.81
C SER A 71 -11.69 5.58 -4.83
N LEU A 72 -12.43 6.62 -4.43
CA LEU A 72 -11.89 7.96 -4.18
C LEU A 72 -11.38 8.14 -2.74
N THR A 73 -11.22 7.04 -2.01
CA THR A 73 -10.64 7.04 -0.66
C THR A 73 -9.44 6.11 -0.64
N ALA A 74 -8.31 6.64 -0.15
CA ALA A 74 -7.09 5.89 0.09
C ALA A 74 -6.83 5.80 1.60
N LYS A 75 -6.76 4.58 2.14
CA LYS A 75 -6.47 4.34 3.56
C LYS A 75 -5.10 3.72 3.73
N LEU A 76 -4.17 4.46 4.33
CA LEU A 76 -2.82 3.97 4.56
C LEU A 76 -2.78 3.00 5.75
N PRO A 77 -1.85 2.03 5.75
CA PRO A 77 -1.61 1.17 6.90
C PRO A 77 -1.28 1.96 8.18
N GLU A 78 -1.61 1.38 9.33
CA GLU A 78 -1.32 2.00 10.63
C GLU A 78 0.18 2.15 10.85
N GLY A 79 0.60 3.28 11.41
CA GLY A 79 2.02 3.58 11.65
C GLY A 79 2.83 3.89 10.39
N SER A 80 2.19 4.02 9.23
CA SER A 80 2.85 4.47 8.00
C SER A 80 3.32 5.92 8.09
N THR A 81 4.44 6.21 7.41
CA THR A 81 4.93 7.58 7.21
C THR A 81 4.81 7.92 5.74
N ILE A 82 4.03 8.96 5.41
CA ILE A 82 3.94 9.48 4.04
C ILE A 82 5.25 10.17 3.69
N LEU A 83 5.84 9.79 2.58
CA LEU A 83 7.07 10.39 2.04
C LEU A 83 6.74 11.39 0.92
N TYR A 84 5.78 11.03 0.06
CA TYR A 84 5.42 11.82 -1.12
C TYR A 84 3.98 11.56 -1.55
N ILE A 85 3.33 12.61 -2.05
CA ILE A 85 2.02 12.58 -2.71
C ILE A 85 2.12 13.47 -3.96
N SER A 86 1.68 12.99 -5.12
CA SER A 86 1.80 13.72 -6.39
C SER A 86 0.94 14.98 -6.50
N ASP A 87 -0.19 15.01 -5.79
CA ASP A 87 -1.13 16.13 -5.78
C ASP A 87 -1.71 16.32 -4.37
N VAL A 88 -2.49 17.38 -4.16
CA VAL A 88 -3.11 17.71 -2.87
C VAL A 88 -4.48 17.01 -2.77
N PRO A 89 -4.68 16.08 -1.81
CA PRO A 89 -5.98 15.47 -1.57
C PRO A 89 -7.02 16.51 -1.15
N ASP A 90 -8.30 16.24 -1.42
CA ASP A 90 -9.40 17.10 -0.98
C ASP A 90 -9.51 17.13 0.56
N LEU A 91 -9.10 16.04 1.22
CA LEU A 91 -9.15 15.87 2.66
C LEU A 91 -8.08 14.90 3.15
N ILE A 92 -7.50 15.21 4.30
CA ILE A 92 -6.60 14.34 5.05
C ILE A 92 -7.15 14.20 6.47
N GLU A 93 -7.51 12.98 6.84
CA GLU A 93 -8.03 12.65 8.17
C GLU A 93 -7.21 11.53 8.81
N THR A 94 -7.41 11.35 10.11
CA THR A 94 -6.88 10.20 10.85
C THR A 94 -8.04 9.46 11.48
N GLU A 95 -8.26 8.22 11.04
CA GLU A 95 -9.31 7.33 11.54
C GLU A 95 -8.64 6.11 12.19
N ASN A 96 -8.84 5.90 13.49
CA ASN A 96 -8.26 4.76 14.24
C ASN A 96 -6.73 4.62 14.05
N GLY A 97 -6.00 5.74 14.06
CA GLY A 97 -4.54 5.75 13.87
C GLY A 97 -4.06 5.54 12.43
N LYS A 98 -4.98 5.45 11.46
CA LYS A 98 -4.67 5.32 10.02
C LYS A 98 -4.92 6.64 9.31
N ILE A 99 -4.03 6.99 8.40
CA ILE A 99 -4.21 8.16 7.55
C ILE A 99 -5.22 7.81 6.46
N VAL A 100 -6.25 8.63 6.33
CA VAL A 100 -7.29 8.50 5.30
C VAL A 100 -7.24 9.73 4.41
N LEU A 101 -7.11 9.50 3.10
CA LEU A 101 -7.06 10.54 2.08
C LEU A 101 -8.32 10.47 1.22
N SER A 102 -8.95 11.61 0.99
CA SER A 102 -9.99 11.76 -0.03
C SER A 102 -9.37 12.29 -1.31
N LEU A 103 -9.44 11.48 -2.36
CA LEU A 103 -8.86 11.74 -3.67
C LEU A 103 -9.96 12.17 -4.65
N PHE A 104 -9.55 12.77 -5.76
CA PHE A 104 -10.41 12.98 -6.91
C PHE A 104 -9.93 12.14 -8.10
N PRO A 105 -10.80 11.87 -9.10
CA PRO A 105 -10.41 11.08 -10.27
C PRO A 105 -9.18 11.60 -10.98
N GLY A 106 -8.26 10.70 -11.33
CA GLY A 106 -7.00 11.05 -11.98
C GLY A 106 -5.85 10.14 -11.56
N PRO A 107 -4.64 10.42 -12.08
CA PRO A 107 -3.43 9.72 -11.66
C PRO A 107 -2.99 10.18 -10.26
N TRP A 108 -2.65 9.24 -9.40
CA TRP A 108 -2.13 9.49 -8.06
C TRP A 108 -0.87 8.67 -7.84
N GLU A 109 0.20 9.32 -7.40
CA GLU A 109 1.37 8.63 -6.86
C GLU A 109 1.49 8.90 -5.37
N ILE A 110 1.56 7.83 -4.58
CA ILE A 110 1.70 7.89 -3.13
C ILE A 110 2.89 7.04 -2.73
N SER A 111 3.88 7.66 -2.10
CA SER A 111 5.02 6.94 -1.53
C SER A 111 4.95 7.00 -0.02
N TYR A 112 5.11 5.85 0.62
CA TYR A 112 5.08 5.74 2.07
C TYR A 112 6.02 4.64 2.55
N ALA A 113 6.50 4.79 3.78
CA ALA A 113 7.25 3.75 4.47
C ALA A 113 6.34 3.05 5.47
N LEU A 114 6.39 1.71 5.50
CA LEU A 114 5.81 0.92 6.58
C LEU A 114 6.73 0.96 7.79
N PRO A 115 6.17 0.93 9.03
CA PRO A 115 6.99 0.75 10.21
C PRO A 115 7.64 -0.63 10.15
N ILE A 116 8.95 -0.70 10.39
CA ILE A 116 9.66 -1.97 10.49
C ILE A 116 9.17 -2.63 11.77
N VAL A 117 8.32 -3.64 11.66
CA VAL A 117 7.94 -4.49 12.80
C VAL A 117 9.02 -5.55 12.94
N PRO A 118 9.88 -5.50 13.98
CA PRO A 118 10.89 -6.54 14.17
C PRO A 118 10.17 -7.89 14.39
N PRO A 119 10.69 -9.01 13.86
CA PRO A 119 10.08 -10.34 14.04
C PRO A 119 9.78 -10.70 15.51
N ALA A 120 10.54 -10.13 16.45
CA ALA A 120 10.37 -10.32 17.89
C ALA A 120 9.06 -9.76 18.48
N ALA A 121 8.34 -8.86 17.79
CA ALA A 121 7.09 -8.30 18.27
C ALA A 121 5.88 -9.25 18.12
N LEU A 122 6.02 -10.36 17.38
CA LEU A 122 4.96 -11.36 17.17
C LEU A 122 4.98 -12.52 18.19
N GLN A 123 5.78 -12.44 19.26
CA GLN A 123 5.98 -13.50 20.26
C GLN A 123 5.68 -13.05 21.71
N ARG A 124 4.85 -12.02 21.93
CA ARG A 124 4.34 -11.68 23.29
C ARG A 124 2.82 -11.69 23.39
N GLY A 125 2.24 -12.79 22.92
CA GLY A 125 0.84 -13.11 23.13
C GLY A 125 0.60 -14.62 23.06
N ASN A 126 1.29 -15.39 23.91
CA ASN A 126 0.80 -16.63 24.52
C ASN A 126 1.93 -17.39 25.22
N GLY A 127 1.96 -17.28 26.54
CA GLY A 127 2.75 -18.12 27.44
C GLY A 127 2.12 -18.04 28.83
N LEU A 128 1.54 -19.16 29.27
CA LEU A 128 0.67 -19.33 30.44
C LEU A 128 1.34 -18.99 31.79
N CYS A 129 0.53 -18.47 32.72
CA CYS A 129 0.27 -19.02 34.06
C CYS A 129 -1.13 -18.58 34.51
#